data_AF-A0AAW8DDS1-F1
#
_entry.id   AF-A0AAW8DDS1-F1
#
_cell.length_a   1.000
_cell.length_b   1.000
_cell.length_c   1.000
_cell.angle_alpha   90.00
_cell.angle_beta   90.00
_cell.angle_gamma   90.00
#
_symmetry.space_group_name_H-M   'P 1'
#
loop_
_entity.id
_entity.type
_entity.pdbx_description
1 polymer ?
#
loop_
_entity_poly.entity_id
_entity_poly.type
_entity_poly.pdbx_seq_one_letter_code
_entity_poly.pdbx_strand_id
1 'polypeptide(L)'
;MNAKQIDQQTLLKDEKDPLTHTPVHLLSLDAVGKHYGNIIALRDVTMAVDNGRVTCVLGDNGAGKSTLIKIIAGLHQHDAGVLKIMGEERKFNSPRDALDAGIATVYQDLAVVPLMPIWRNFFLGSELTTGWGPFKSMDVQKMKDITLKELAEMGIDLRDVEQPIGQLSGGERQCVAIARAVYF
;
A
#
# COMPACT_ATOMS: atom_id res chain seq x y z
N MET A 1 20.32 -11.29 1.26
CA MET A 1 19.58 -11.67 2.48
C MET A 1 18.12 -11.69 2.11
N ASN A 2 17.52 -12.88 2.07
CA ASN A 2 16.16 -13.08 1.60
C ASN A 2 15.17 -12.41 2.56
N ALA A 3 14.42 -11.43 2.06
CA ALA A 3 13.19 -10.99 2.70
C ALA A 3 12.28 -12.21 2.81
N LYS A 4 11.97 -12.64 4.04
CA LYS A 4 10.92 -13.64 4.24
C LYS A 4 9.64 -13.04 3.71
N GLN A 5 9.08 -13.66 2.67
CA GLN A 5 7.72 -13.39 2.20
C GLN A 5 6.79 -13.47 3.43
N ILE A 6 6.12 -12.36 3.74
CA ILE A 6 5.12 -12.30 4.80
C ILE A 6 3.88 -13.01 4.23
N ASP A 7 3.77 -14.32 4.49
CA ASP A 7 2.60 -15.12 4.10
C ASP A 7 1.43 -14.82 5.05
N GLN A 8 0.21 -14.66 4.50
CA GLN A 8 -1.02 -14.47 5.27
C GLN A 8 -1.22 -15.55 6.33
N GLN A 9 -0.74 -16.78 6.11
CA GLN A 9 -0.82 -17.85 7.12
C GLN A 9 0.09 -17.62 8.33
N THR A 10 1.17 -16.83 8.18
CA THR A 10 2.08 -16.48 9.28
C THR A 10 1.51 -15.36 10.14
N LEU A 11 0.66 -14.49 9.57
CA LEU A 11 -0.11 -13.46 10.29
C LEU A 11 -1.21 -14.06 11.21
N LEU A 12 -1.49 -15.36 11.09
CA LEU A 12 -2.65 -16.03 11.70
C LEU A 12 -2.30 -17.07 12.78
N LYS A 13 -1.02 -17.30 13.09
CA LYS A 13 -0.61 -18.28 14.11
C LYS A 13 -0.05 -17.59 15.35
N ASP A 14 -0.96 -17.36 16.30
CA ASP A 14 -0.69 -17.53 17.74
C ASP A 14 0.07 -16.46 18.54
N GLU A 15 -0.17 -15.16 18.34
CA GLU A 15 0.15 -14.18 19.40
C GLU A 15 -1.06 -13.32 19.78
N LYS A 16 -1.46 -13.45 21.04
CA LYS A 16 -2.36 -12.51 21.72
C LYS A 16 -1.51 -11.60 22.57
N ASP A 17 -1.85 -10.31 22.62
CA ASP A 17 -1.23 -9.35 23.52
C ASP A 17 -1.20 -9.92 24.98
N PRO A 18 -0.02 -10.04 25.63
CA PRO A 18 0.12 -10.70 26.92
C PRO A 18 -0.45 -9.92 28.11
N LEU A 19 -0.93 -8.69 27.89
CA LEU A 19 -1.57 -7.84 28.89
C LEU A 19 -3.10 -7.75 28.71
N THR A 20 -3.62 -7.91 27.48
CA THR A 20 -5.03 -7.63 27.14
C THR A 20 -5.78 -8.77 26.44
N HIS A 21 -5.09 -9.80 25.94
CA HIS A 21 -5.68 -10.89 25.14
C HIS A 21 -6.44 -10.45 23.86
N THR A 22 -6.16 -9.26 23.34
CA THR A 22 -6.77 -8.67 22.13
C THR A 22 -5.94 -9.03 20.86
N PRO A 23 -6.52 -9.03 19.64
CA PRO A 23 -5.75 -9.29 18.40
C PRO A 23 -4.60 -8.29 18.21
N VAL A 24 -3.47 -8.75 17.67
CA VAL A 24 -2.29 -7.93 17.32
C VAL A 24 -2.72 -6.73 16.47
N HIS A 25 -2.45 -5.51 16.97
CA HIS A 25 -2.57 -4.30 16.15
C HIS A 25 -1.60 -4.41 14.97
N LEU A 26 -2.12 -4.42 13.74
CA LEU A 26 -1.28 -4.41 12.55
C LEU A 26 -0.48 -3.11 12.47
N LEU A 27 -1.13 -2.01 12.85
CA LEU A 27 -0.54 -0.69 12.93
C LEU A 27 -1.02 0.01 14.20
N SER A 28 -0.11 0.67 14.90
CA SER A 28 -0.46 1.55 16.02
C SER A 28 0.34 2.85 15.96
N LEU A 29 -0.34 3.96 16.23
CA LEU A 29 0.24 5.28 16.40
C LEU A 29 0.07 5.69 17.86
N ASP A 30 1.11 6.22 18.47
CA ASP A 30 1.09 6.77 19.82
C ASP A 30 1.62 8.20 19.82
N ALA A 31 0.75 9.15 20.15
CA ALA A 31 1.02 10.59 20.19
C ALA A 31 1.71 11.14 18.93
N VAL A 32 1.34 10.63 17.75
CA VAL A 32 1.99 11.00 16.49
C VAL A 32 1.67 12.45 16.13
N GLY A 33 2.73 13.21 15.84
CA GLY A 33 2.65 14.63 15.48
C GLY A 33 3.32 14.94 14.14
N LYS A 34 2.84 15.98 13.45
CA LYS A 34 3.44 16.49 12.21
C LYS A 34 3.31 18.00 12.10
N HIS A 35 4.42 18.64 11.74
CA HIS A 35 4.55 20.06 11.50
C HIS A 35 5.03 20.32 10.07
N TYR A 36 4.54 21.40 9.46
CA TYR A 36 5.06 21.96 8.22
C TYR A 36 5.43 23.42 8.47
N GLY A 37 6.70 23.69 8.75
CA GLY A 37 7.13 24.99 9.27
C GLY A 37 6.36 25.33 10.55
N ASN A 38 5.61 26.43 10.53
CA ASN A 38 4.83 26.89 11.68
C ASN A 38 3.42 26.28 11.77
N ILE A 39 3.04 25.40 10.85
CA ILE A 39 1.70 24.79 10.79
C ILE A 39 1.74 23.44 11.48
N ILE A 40 0.91 23.26 12.51
CA ILE A 40 0.66 21.95 13.14
C ILE A 40 -0.36 21.20 12.29
N ALA A 41 0.09 20.21 11.52
CA ALA A 41 -0.78 19.41 10.66
C ALA A 41 -1.39 18.21 11.38
N LEU A 42 -0.69 17.64 12.36
CA LEU A 42 -1.19 16.62 13.28
C LEU A 42 -0.64 16.88 14.68
N ARG A 43 -1.48 16.65 15.68
CA ARG A 43 -1.12 16.80 17.09
C ARG A 43 -1.64 15.60 17.88
N ASP A 44 -0.74 14.93 18.59
CA ASP A 44 -1.04 13.90 19.58
C ASP A 44 -2.00 12.80 19.06
N VAL A 45 -1.76 12.31 17.84
CA VAL A 45 -2.63 11.27 17.23
C VAL A 45 -2.28 9.90 17.80
N THR A 46 -3.21 9.32 18.55
CA THR A 46 -3.15 7.94 19.03
C THR A 46 -4.29 7.12 18.43
N MET A 47 -3.95 6.04 17.73
CA MET A 47 -4.92 5.12 17.12
C MET A 47 -4.29 3.75 16.82
N ALA A 48 -5.14 2.76 16.57
CA ALA A 48 -4.71 1.45 16.10
C ALA A 48 -5.57 0.94 14.93
N VAL A 49 -4.99 0.09 14.11
CA VAL A 49 -5.66 -0.66 13.04
C VAL A 49 -5.47 -2.14 13.33
N ASP A 50 -6.59 -2.85 13.50
CA ASP A 50 -6.59 -4.27 13.80
C ASP A 50 -6.73 -5.10 12.53
N ASN A 51 -6.26 -6.35 12.61
CA ASN A 51 -6.44 -7.30 11.53
C ASN A 51 -7.93 -7.55 11.23
N GLY A 52 -8.29 -7.59 9.95
CA GLY A 52 -9.65 -7.89 9.49
C GLY A 52 -10.68 -6.79 9.78
N ARG A 53 -10.27 -5.61 10.23
CA ARG A 53 -11.17 -4.48 10.49
C ARG A 53 -10.98 -3.35 9.49
N VAL A 54 -12.10 -2.76 9.09
CA VAL A 54 -12.11 -1.52 8.31
C VAL A 54 -12.11 -0.34 9.28
N THR A 55 -11.02 0.42 9.29
CA THR A 55 -10.88 1.64 10.09
C THR A 55 -11.08 2.86 9.21
N CYS A 56 -12.03 3.72 9.58
CA CYS A 56 -12.33 4.94 8.84
C CYS A 56 -11.78 6.18 9.55
N VAL A 57 -11.04 7.01 8.83
CA VAL A 57 -10.59 8.33 9.32
C VAL A 57 -11.51 9.40 8.74
N LEU A 58 -12.27 10.06 9.62
CA LEU A 58 -13.25 11.09 9.27
C LEU A 58 -12.89 12.44 9.90
N GLY A 59 -13.37 13.53 9.30
CA GLY A 59 -13.11 14.89 9.77
C GLY A 59 -13.13 15.89 8.62
N ASP A 60 -13.08 17.18 8.95
CA ASP A 60 -13.17 18.26 7.97
C ASP A 60 -11.95 18.38 7.05
N ASN A 61 -12.10 19.13 5.97
CA ASN A 61 -10.98 19.49 5.10
C ASN A 61 -9.96 20.30 5.91
N GLY A 62 -8.69 19.90 5.83
CA GLY A 62 -7.62 20.52 6.64
C GLY A 62 -7.40 19.88 8.02
N ALA A 63 -8.25 18.95 8.47
CA ALA A 63 -8.08 18.26 9.75
C ALA A 63 -6.89 17.28 9.84
N GLY A 64 -6.01 17.26 8.82
CA GLY A 64 -4.80 16.43 8.82
C GLY A 64 -4.97 14.99 8.30
N LYS A 65 -6.18 14.56 7.89
CA LYS A 65 -6.44 13.20 7.38
C LYS A 65 -5.46 12.75 6.30
N SER A 66 -5.25 13.56 5.27
CA SER A 66 -4.30 13.24 4.19
C SER A 66 -2.86 13.21 4.70
N THR A 67 -2.51 14.05 5.68
CA THR A 67 -1.18 14.01 6.33
C THR A 67 -0.99 12.70 7.08
N LEU A 68 -2.00 12.25 7.83
CA LEU A 68 -1.99 10.98 8.54
C LEU A 68 -1.77 9.80 7.58
N ILE A 69 -2.56 9.74 6.50
CA ILE A 69 -2.42 8.68 5.48
C ILE A 69 -1.04 8.73 4.82
N LYS A 70 -0.50 9.92 4.51
CA LYS A 70 0.86 10.05 3.95
C LYS A 70 1.96 9.62 4.91
N ILE A 71 1.77 9.75 6.22
CA ILE A 71 2.71 9.25 7.22
C ILE A 71 2.68 7.72 7.27
N ILE A 72 1.48 7.13 7.32
CA ILE A 72 1.29 5.68 7.31
C ILE A 72 1.87 5.08 6.01
N ALA A 73 1.65 5.75 4.87
CA ALA A 73 2.16 5.35 3.57
C ALA A 73 3.66 5.63 3.35
N GLY A 74 4.39 6.10 4.37
CA GLY A 74 5.83 6.39 4.28
C GLY A 74 6.22 7.55 3.35
N LEU A 75 5.26 8.35 2.87
CA LEU A 75 5.54 9.53 2.04
C LEU A 75 6.04 10.71 2.87
N HIS A 76 5.61 10.80 4.13
CA HIS A 76 6.09 11.80 5.08
C HIS A 76 6.50 11.13 6.39
N GLN A 77 7.57 11.61 7.02
CA GLN A 77 7.89 11.20 8.39
C GLN A 77 7.06 12.00 9.38
N HIS A 78 6.64 11.35 10.47
CA HIS A 78 6.15 12.05 11.66
C HIS A 78 7.31 12.73 12.37
N ASP A 79 7.03 13.83 13.07
CA ASP A 79 8.05 14.61 13.80
C ASP A 79 8.08 14.26 15.30
N ALA A 80 7.02 13.65 15.79
CA ALA A 80 6.84 13.26 17.19
C ALA A 80 5.99 11.98 17.29
N GLY A 81 6.04 11.34 18.45
CA GLY A 81 5.33 10.10 18.73
C GLY A 81 6.00 8.87 18.14
N VAL A 82 5.27 7.76 18.13
CA VAL A 82 5.76 6.45 17.71
C VAL A 82 4.77 5.83 16.72
N LEU A 83 5.29 5.34 15.59
CA LEU A 83 4.56 4.48 14.66
C LEU A 83 5.10 3.05 14.82
N LYS A 84 4.20 2.08 15.05
CA LYS A 84 4.56 0.66 15.11
C LYS A 84 3.77 -0.14 14.09
N ILE A 85 4.42 -1.13 13.50
CA ILE A 85 3.81 -2.15 12.64
C ILE A 85 4.05 -3.50 13.30
N MET A 86 2.99 -4.26 13.55
CA MET A 86 3.07 -5.54 14.26
C MET A 86 3.84 -5.44 15.59
N GLY A 87 3.63 -4.35 16.34
CA GLY A 87 4.31 -4.09 17.61
C GLY A 87 5.75 -3.55 17.50
N GLU A 88 6.38 -3.58 16.32
CA GLU A 88 7.73 -3.05 16.13
C GLU A 88 7.70 -1.59 15.69
N GLU A 89 8.48 -0.73 16.35
CA GLU A 89 8.65 0.66 15.93
C GLU A 89 9.26 0.73 14.52
N ARG A 90 8.70 1.61 13.69
CA ARG A 90 9.11 1.84 12.31
C ARG A 90 9.19 3.32 12.02
N LYS A 91 10.24 3.69 11.29
CA LYS A 91 10.37 5.00 10.63
C LYS A 91 10.61 4.77 9.15
N PHE A 92 9.64 5.14 8.34
CA PHE A 92 9.73 5.03 6.89
C PHE A 92 10.44 6.25 6.31
N ASN A 93 11.41 6.03 5.43
CA ASN A 93 12.07 7.08 4.66
C ASN A 93 11.52 7.19 3.24
N SER A 94 10.74 6.19 2.81
CA SER A 94 10.11 6.16 1.50
C SER A 94 8.80 5.37 1.52
N PRO A 95 7.91 5.59 0.54
CA PRO A 95 6.75 4.72 0.33
C PRO A 95 7.10 3.26 0.09
N ARG A 96 8.30 2.98 -0.43
CA ARG A 96 8.77 1.59 -0.62
C ARG A 96 9.03 0.91 0.72
N ASP A 97 9.55 1.62 1.72
CA ASP A 97 9.76 1.07 3.06
C ASP A 97 8.42 0.66 3.71
N ALA A 98 7.36 1.44 3.47
CA ALA A 98 6.01 1.12 3.95
C ALA A 98 5.43 -0.10 3.21
N LEU A 99 5.63 -0.19 1.90
CA LEU A 99 5.23 -1.35 1.10
C LEU A 99 5.95 -2.63 1.55
N ASP A 100 7.27 -2.57 1.76
CA ASP A 100 8.07 -3.69 2.27
C ASP A 100 7.65 -4.12 3.69
N ALA A 101 6.99 -3.24 4.44
CA ALA A 101 6.37 -3.53 5.74
C ALA A 101 4.92 -4.03 5.64
N GLY A 102 4.39 -4.23 4.43
CA GLY A 102 3.03 -4.73 4.18
C GLY A 102 1.95 -3.65 4.10
N ILE A 103 2.32 -2.37 3.90
CA ILE A 103 1.38 -1.25 3.76
C ILE A 103 1.30 -0.82 2.29
N ALA A 104 0.28 -1.30 1.59
CA ALA A 104 -0.04 -0.82 0.26
C ALA A 104 -1.03 0.36 0.33
N THR A 105 -0.81 1.40 -0.49
CA THR A 105 -1.64 2.62 -0.50
C THR A 105 -2.21 2.89 -1.88
N VAL A 106 -3.51 3.14 -1.95
CA VAL A 106 -4.20 3.63 -3.16
C VAL A 106 -4.48 5.11 -2.99
N TYR A 107 -3.83 5.94 -3.80
CA TYR A 107 -3.99 7.40 -3.76
C TYR A 107 -5.21 7.86 -4.56
N GLN A 108 -5.73 9.04 -4.24
CA GLN A 108 -6.93 9.61 -4.87
C GLN A 108 -6.77 9.85 -6.39
N ASP A 109 -5.56 10.21 -6.82
CA ASP A 109 -5.14 10.39 -8.21
C ASP A 109 -4.68 9.08 -8.88
N LEU A 110 -4.75 7.95 -8.16
CA LEU A 110 -4.42 6.58 -8.57
C LEU A 110 -2.96 6.34 -9.03
N ALA A 111 -2.17 7.40 -9.23
CA ALA A 111 -0.78 7.36 -9.68
C ALA A 111 -0.56 6.49 -10.93
N VAL A 112 -1.49 6.59 -11.90
CA VAL A 112 -1.46 5.86 -13.18
C VAL A 112 -0.90 6.73 -14.31
N VAL A 113 -0.27 6.10 -15.30
CA VAL A 113 0.17 6.75 -16.55
C VAL A 113 -0.88 6.48 -17.63
N PRO A 114 -1.71 7.47 -18.02
CA PRO A 114 -2.93 7.23 -18.82
C PRO A 114 -2.68 6.61 -20.20
N LEU A 115 -1.56 6.95 -20.83
CA LEU A 115 -1.20 6.49 -22.17
C LEU A 115 -0.49 5.12 -22.16
N MET A 116 -0.20 4.58 -20.98
CA MET A 116 0.51 3.34 -20.82
C MET A 116 -0.48 2.16 -20.72
N PRO A 117 -0.12 0.98 -21.26
CA PRO A 117 -0.94 -0.22 -21.12
C PRO A 117 -1.30 -0.55 -19.67
N ILE A 118 -2.45 -1.19 -19.47
CA ILE A 118 -2.93 -1.60 -18.15
C ILE A 118 -1.93 -2.52 -17.45
N TRP A 119 -1.41 -3.54 -18.15
CA TRP A 119 -0.42 -4.47 -17.57
C TRP A 119 0.85 -3.74 -17.12
N ARG A 120 1.24 -2.70 -17.84
CA ARG A 120 2.46 -1.96 -17.53
C ARG A 120 2.25 -0.97 -16.38
N ASN A 121 1.06 -0.40 -16.25
CA ASN A 121 0.66 0.35 -15.05
C ASN A 121 0.62 -0.56 -13.82
N PHE A 122 0.10 -1.78 -13.98
CA PHE A 122 0.00 -2.76 -12.90
C PHE A 122 1.39 -3.09 -12.32
N PHE A 123 2.37 -3.36 -13.19
CA PHE A 123 3.74 -3.73 -12.80
C PHE A 123 4.72 -2.55 -12.65
N LEU A 124 4.26 -1.30 -12.75
CA LEU A 124 5.16 -0.14 -12.77
C LEU A 124 6.00 -0.06 -11.48
N GLY A 125 7.32 -0.13 -11.61
CA GLY A 125 8.27 -0.12 -10.49
C GLY A 125 8.50 -1.47 -9.80
N SER A 126 7.85 -2.54 -10.31
CA SER A 126 7.94 -3.93 -9.84
C SER A 126 7.99 -4.90 -11.02
N GLU A 127 8.66 -4.51 -12.11
CA GLU A 127 8.67 -5.25 -13.37
C GLU A 127 9.31 -6.65 -13.23
N LEU A 128 8.60 -7.68 -13.72
CA LEU A 128 9.16 -9.04 -13.78
C LEU A 128 10.23 -9.11 -14.86
N THR A 129 11.39 -9.66 -14.52
CA THR A 129 12.51 -9.86 -15.45
C THR A 129 12.90 -11.33 -15.55
N THR A 130 13.23 -11.77 -16.76
CA THR A 130 13.80 -13.10 -17.06
C THR A 130 15.24 -12.94 -17.52
N GLY A 131 16.03 -14.02 -17.48
CA GLY A 131 17.41 -14.04 -17.94
C GLY A 131 18.44 -13.76 -16.84
N TRP A 132 19.71 -13.69 -17.25
CA TRP A 132 20.84 -13.58 -16.32
C TRP A 132 21.79 -12.45 -16.69
N GLY A 133 22.28 -11.74 -15.67
CA GLY A 133 23.24 -10.64 -15.81
C GLY A 133 22.74 -9.54 -16.77
N PRO A 134 23.55 -9.13 -17.76
CA PRO A 134 23.19 -8.05 -18.70
C PRO A 134 22.10 -8.46 -19.71
N PHE A 135 21.75 -9.74 -19.80
CA PHE A 135 20.72 -10.25 -20.73
C PHE A 135 19.32 -10.33 -20.08
N LYS A 136 19.09 -9.53 -19.03
CA LYS A 136 17.77 -9.45 -18.41
C LYS A 136 16.78 -8.71 -19.32
N SER A 137 15.64 -9.33 -19.59
CA SER A 137 14.53 -8.73 -20.33
C SER A 137 13.26 -8.81 -19.50
N MET A 138 12.29 -7.93 -19.79
CA MET A 138 10.98 -7.96 -19.12
C MET A 138 10.17 -9.20 -19.54
N ASP A 139 9.57 -9.88 -18.58
CA ASP A 139 8.64 -10.98 -18.81
C ASP A 139 7.23 -10.45 -19.13
N VAL A 140 7.10 -9.85 -20.32
CA VAL A 140 5.86 -9.15 -20.71
C VAL A 140 4.67 -10.10 -20.72
N GLN A 141 4.84 -11.33 -21.21
CA GLN A 141 3.74 -12.29 -21.30
C GLN A 141 3.23 -12.65 -19.91
N LYS A 142 4.14 -13.00 -18.99
CA LYS A 142 3.76 -13.33 -17.62
C LYS A 142 3.09 -12.15 -16.90
N MET A 143 3.58 -10.93 -17.09
CA MET A 143 2.94 -9.73 -16.52
C MET A 143 1.53 -9.53 -17.04
N LYS A 144 1.27 -9.76 -18.34
CA LYS A 144 -0.08 -9.68 -18.90
C LYS A 144 -0.99 -10.75 -18.32
N ASP A 145 -0.53 -11.99 -18.24
CA ASP A 145 -1.31 -13.12 -17.72
C ASP A 145 -1.70 -12.90 -16.26
N ILE A 146 -0.76 -12.41 -15.43
CA ILE A 146 -1.03 -12.04 -14.04
C ILE A 146 -2.02 -10.88 -13.99
N THR A 147 -1.80 -9.82 -14.77
CA THR A 147 -2.71 -8.66 -14.78
C THR A 147 -4.14 -9.10 -15.09
N LEU A 148 -4.34 -9.93 -16.12
CA LEU A 148 -5.67 -10.43 -16.48
C LEU A 148 -6.30 -11.24 -15.34
N LYS A 149 -5.52 -12.12 -14.72
CA LYS A 149 -5.98 -12.94 -13.58
C LYS A 149 -6.43 -12.09 -12.39
N GLU A 150 -5.58 -11.16 -11.95
CA GLU A 150 -5.84 -10.34 -10.76
C GLU A 150 -7.00 -9.35 -10.99
N LEU A 151 -7.13 -8.83 -12.20
CA LEU A 151 -8.28 -7.98 -12.55
C LEU A 151 -9.59 -8.77 -12.62
N ALA A 152 -9.55 -10.02 -13.11
CA ALA A 152 -10.71 -10.90 -13.10
C ALA A 152 -11.15 -11.27 -11.67
N GLU A 153 -10.20 -11.49 -10.74
CA GLU A 153 -10.49 -11.71 -9.32
C GLU A 153 -11.16 -10.49 -8.65
N MET A 154 -10.87 -9.28 -9.14
CA MET A 154 -11.55 -8.03 -8.74
C MET A 154 -12.88 -7.78 -9.47
N GLY A 155 -13.32 -8.71 -10.31
CA GLY A 155 -14.57 -8.61 -11.08
C GLY A 155 -14.50 -7.68 -12.30
N ILE A 156 -13.29 -7.33 -12.76
CA ILE A 156 -13.09 -6.61 -14.02
C ILE A 156 -12.76 -7.61 -15.13
N ASP A 157 -13.67 -7.77 -16.08
CA ASP A 157 -13.44 -8.58 -17.27
C ASP A 157 -12.90 -7.69 -18.41
N LEU A 158 -11.58 -7.72 -18.60
CA LEU A 158 -10.93 -7.04 -19.71
C LEU A 158 -10.56 -8.03 -20.80
N ARG A 159 -10.95 -7.72 -22.04
CA ARG A 159 -10.54 -8.50 -23.22
C ARG A 159 -9.04 -8.43 -23.50
N ASP A 160 -8.43 -7.28 -23.18
CA ASP A 160 -7.02 -7.01 -23.41
C ASP A 160 -6.47 -5.97 -22.42
N VAL A 161 -5.27 -6.22 -21.92
CA VAL A 161 -4.52 -5.35 -21.01
C VAL A 161 -3.47 -4.50 -21.73
N GLU A 162 -3.32 -4.64 -23.06
CA GLU A 162 -2.49 -3.75 -23.88
C GLU A 162 -3.10 -2.37 -24.10
N GLN A 163 -4.43 -2.25 -24.01
CA GLN A 163 -5.08 -0.95 -24.16
C GLN A 163 -4.59 0.05 -23.09
N PRO A 164 -4.51 1.35 -23.41
CA PRO A 164 -4.13 2.37 -22.44
C PRO A 164 -5.11 2.43 -21.26
N ILE A 165 -4.58 2.51 -20.03
CA ILE A 165 -5.42 2.58 -18.81
C ILE A 165 -6.35 3.79 -18.79
N GLY A 166 -6.02 4.86 -19.53
CA GLY A 166 -6.86 6.05 -19.66
C GLY A 166 -8.20 5.82 -20.35
N GLN A 167 -8.36 4.71 -21.08
CA GLN A 167 -9.62 4.34 -21.74
C GLN A 167 -10.62 3.66 -20.79
N LEU A 168 -10.16 3.17 -19.64
CA LEU A 168 -11.02 2.61 -18.61
C LEU A 168 -11.87 3.71 -17.95
N SER A 169 -13.04 3.36 -17.44
CA SER A 169 -13.84 4.21 -16.56
C SER A 169 -13.11 4.53 -15.25
N GLY A 170 -13.57 5.55 -14.52
CA GLY A 170 -12.98 5.90 -13.22
C GLY A 170 -13.02 4.76 -12.20
N GLY A 171 -14.13 4.01 -12.16
CA GLY A 171 -14.29 2.85 -11.28
C GLY A 171 -13.36 1.70 -11.65
N GLU A 172 -13.25 1.37 -12.94
CA GLU A 172 -12.30 0.35 -13.41
C GLU A 172 -10.86 0.73 -13.06
N ARG A 173 -10.45 1.99 -13.26
CA ARG A 173 -9.11 2.46 -12.86
C ARG A 173 -8.88 2.33 -11.35
N GLN A 174 -9.90 2.59 -10.53
CA GLN A 174 -9.84 2.37 -9.08
C GLN A 174 -9.62 0.89 -8.76
N CYS A 175 -10.38 0.00 -9.39
CA CYS A 175 -10.23 -1.43 -9.21
C CYS A 175 -8.84 -1.92 -9.67
N VAL A 176 -8.28 -1.39 -10.77
CA VAL A 176 -6.89 -1.69 -11.17
C VAL A 176 -5.89 -1.25 -10.10
N ALA A 177 -6.06 -0.05 -9.52
CA ALA A 177 -5.17 0.43 -8.47
C ALA A 177 -5.27 -0.40 -7.18
N ILE A 178 -6.48 -0.84 -6.81
CA ILE A 178 -6.70 -1.74 -5.68
C ILE A 178 -6.11 -3.13 -5.95
N ALA A 179 -6.34 -3.70 -7.14
CA ALA A 179 -5.76 -4.98 -7.55
C ALA A 179 -4.24 -4.97 -7.44
N ARG A 180 -3.60 -3.91 -7.94
CA ARG A 180 -2.16 -3.70 -7.81
C ARG A 180 -1.72 -3.62 -6.34
N ALA A 181 -2.45 -2.89 -5.51
CA ALA A 181 -2.14 -2.74 -4.08
C ALA A 181 -2.35 -4.04 -3.28
N VAL A 182 -3.19 -4.95 -3.74
CA VAL A 182 -3.40 -6.25 -3.10
C VAL A 182 -2.36 -7.28 -3.57
N TYR A 183 -1.93 -7.19 -4.82
CA TYR A 183 -0.97 -8.14 -5.41
C TYR A 183 0.48 -7.94 -4.92
N PHE A 184 0.89 -6.69 -4.70
CA PHE A 184 2.24 -6.32 -4.23
C PHE A 184 2.24 -6.01 -2.74
#